data_AF-A0A4P2Q3R9-F1
#
_entry.id   AF-A0A4P2Q3R9-F1
#
_cell.length_a   1.000
_cell.length_b   1.000
_cell.length_c   1.000
_cell.angle_alpha   90.00
_cell.angle_beta   90.00
_cell.angle_gamma   90.00
#
_symmetry.space_group_name_H-M   'P 1'
#
loop_
_entity.id
_entity.type
_entity.pdbx_description
1 polymer ?
#
loop_
_entity_poly.entity_id
_entity_poly.type
_entity_poly.pdbx_seq_one_letter_code
_entity_poly.pdbx_strand_id
1 'polypeptide(L)'
;MMERSDVCEPQAGSGRRIPSSALSVRRALLVLACAGAVGCGGDDTTGTPEDVDVSAGATAVVAIINPVVNEPHGTGVPAELGDARDGIVVAATPGGRDITAGGIAVVGAPAGGIELDVSGATLSHTIQAEGDVVDAPIAFSGSAAAFFDNTPIRYAVSEASGAIFLDPSVPMADLEARLAEDGRVVVLRPGRYVGSITITGRGTLLYGEGFLERAVIIDGGITVQGEAVRLRGLTITGDLASRGNDFGISFSVVRGNVSITGNAGAFVRNVFCGETVVPSSNATLLDNHGVAPLNDLPPVVCD
;
A
#
# COMPACT_ATOMS: atom_id res chain seq x y z
N MET A 1 -3.48 65.10 41.81
CA MET A 1 -3.14 64.34 40.59
C MET A 1 -4.40 63.57 40.20
N MET A 2 -5.00 63.98 39.07
CA MET A 2 -6.20 63.52 38.33
C MET A 2 -6.98 62.30 38.88
N GLU A 3 -8.28 62.43 39.19
CA GLU A 3 -9.47 62.44 38.28
C GLU A 3 -9.65 61.13 37.50
N ARG A 4 -10.84 60.55 37.27
CA ARG A 4 -12.24 60.71 37.68
C ARG A 4 -12.91 59.42 37.20
N SER A 5 -13.89 58.90 37.93
CA SER A 5 -14.76 57.79 37.51
C SER A 5 -15.94 58.36 36.72
N ASP A 6 -16.24 57.81 35.53
CA ASP A 6 -17.46 58.09 34.79
C ASP A 6 -18.29 56.82 34.59
N VAL A 7 -19.57 56.99 34.92
CA VAL A 7 -20.73 56.12 34.75
C VAL A 7 -21.34 56.43 33.38
N CYS A 8 -21.88 55.42 32.68
CA CYS A 8 -23.09 55.65 31.88
C CYS A 8 -23.84 54.34 31.58
N GLU A 9 -25.14 54.37 31.89
CA GLU A 9 -26.16 53.33 31.75
C GLU A 9 -27.01 53.63 30.47
N PRO A 10 -28.22 53.06 30.26
CA PRO A 10 -28.56 52.16 29.16
C PRO A 10 -29.44 52.80 28.06
N GLN A 11 -29.72 52.05 26.98
CA GLN A 11 -30.91 52.30 26.14
C GLN A 11 -31.64 51.01 25.78
N ALA A 12 -32.92 50.98 26.17
CA ALA A 12 -33.94 50.06 25.71
C ALA A 12 -34.97 50.83 24.86
N GLY A 13 -35.38 50.25 23.73
CA GLY A 13 -36.52 50.69 22.92
C GLY A 13 -36.87 49.55 21.95
N SER A 14 -38.01 48.88 22.07
CA SER A 14 -39.39 49.30 21.74
C SER A 14 -39.86 48.70 20.41
N GLY A 15 -40.75 47.71 20.52
CA GLY A 15 -42.01 47.69 19.78
C GLY A 15 -42.06 47.02 18.40
N ARG A 16 -42.81 45.90 18.30
CA ARG A 16 -44.10 45.83 17.57
C ARG A 16 -44.71 44.42 17.64
N ARG A 17 -45.98 44.36 18.09
CA ARG A 17 -46.93 43.26 17.83
C ARG A 17 -47.57 43.50 16.44
N ILE A 18 -48.04 42.49 15.70
CA ILE A 18 -49.44 41.99 15.51
C ILE A 18 -49.47 41.46 14.02
N PRO A 19 -50.37 40.57 13.51
CA PRO A 19 -51.21 39.50 14.05
C PRO A 19 -51.01 38.12 13.37
N SER A 20 -51.59 37.10 14.00
CA SER A 20 -52.00 35.82 13.43
C SER A 20 -53.39 35.89 12.75
N SER A 21 -53.53 35.32 11.55
CA SER A 21 -54.75 34.58 11.15
C SER A 21 -54.58 33.76 9.84
N ALA A 22 -54.64 32.44 10.03
CA ALA A 22 -55.44 31.45 9.30
C ALA A 22 -55.12 31.01 7.84
N LEU A 23 -55.22 29.67 7.72
CA LEU A 23 -55.65 28.84 6.57
C LEU A 23 -54.60 28.37 5.55
N SER A 24 -54.25 27.08 5.68
CA SER A 24 -54.72 26.00 4.76
C SER A 24 -53.62 25.07 4.22
N VAL A 25 -53.69 23.82 4.70
CA VAL A 25 -53.64 22.55 3.93
C VAL A 25 -52.44 22.27 3.01
N ARG A 26 -51.62 21.28 3.41
CA ARG A 26 -51.23 20.05 2.65
C ARG A 26 -50.19 19.26 3.46
N ARG A 27 -50.58 18.14 4.07
CA ARG A 27 -50.24 16.77 3.62
C ARG A 27 -48.78 16.61 3.16
N ALA A 28 -47.93 16.06 4.04
CA ALA A 28 -47.07 14.92 3.71
C ALA A 28 -46.60 14.27 5.01
N LEU A 29 -47.17 13.12 5.32
CA LEU A 29 -46.73 12.19 6.35
C LEU A 29 -45.53 11.44 5.75
N LEU A 30 -44.29 11.79 6.12
CA LEU A 30 -43.12 10.99 5.74
C LEU A 30 -42.75 10.09 6.92
N VAL A 31 -43.07 8.81 6.74
CA VAL A 31 -42.65 7.69 7.56
C VAL A 31 -41.13 7.56 7.41
N LEU A 32 -40.36 7.87 8.46
CA LEU A 32 -38.96 7.44 8.53
C LEU A 32 -38.93 6.14 9.33
N ALA A 33 -38.93 5.03 8.59
CA ALA A 33 -38.75 3.71 9.15
C ALA A 33 -37.29 3.53 9.59
N CYS A 34 -37.08 3.48 10.90
CA CYS A 34 -35.87 2.93 11.50
C CYS A 34 -35.84 1.43 11.28
N ALA A 35 -35.09 0.96 10.29
CA ALA A 35 -34.70 -0.44 10.18
C ALA A 35 -33.30 -0.59 10.77
N GLY A 36 -33.24 -1.02 12.03
CA GLY A 36 -32.02 -1.54 12.63
C GLY A 36 -31.71 -2.90 12.02
N ALA A 37 -30.62 -2.99 11.28
CA ALA A 37 -30.00 -4.27 10.95
C ALA A 37 -29.16 -4.70 12.16
N VAL A 38 -29.73 -5.57 12.98
CA VAL A 38 -28.99 -6.35 13.98
C VAL A 38 -28.29 -7.46 13.20
N GLY A 39 -27.08 -7.18 12.73
CA GLY A 39 -26.21 -8.20 12.15
C GLY A 39 -25.58 -9.04 13.26
N CYS A 40 -26.06 -10.27 13.42
CA CYS A 40 -25.44 -11.27 14.29
C CYS A 40 -23.97 -11.49 13.88
N GLY A 41 -23.08 -11.45 14.87
CA GLY A 41 -21.69 -11.87 14.73
C GLY A 41 -21.60 -13.35 14.36
N GLY A 42 -21.04 -13.61 13.19
CA GLY A 42 -20.43 -14.89 12.83
C GLY A 42 -18.96 -14.82 13.23
N ASP A 43 -18.59 -15.65 14.19
CA ASP A 43 -17.23 -15.83 14.69
C ASP A 43 -16.49 -16.78 13.73
N ASP A 44 -16.06 -16.26 12.58
CA ASP A 44 -15.23 -17.00 11.61
C ASP A 44 -13.75 -16.70 11.85
N THR A 45 -13.13 -17.45 12.77
CA THR A 45 -11.70 -17.32 13.13
C THR A 45 -10.79 -18.31 12.38
N THR A 46 -11.20 -18.79 11.21
CA THR A 46 -10.33 -19.66 10.37
C THR A 46 -10.33 -19.33 8.88
N GLY A 47 -10.60 -18.06 8.53
CA GLY A 47 -10.42 -17.60 7.16
C GLY A 47 -8.96 -17.72 6.73
N THR A 48 -8.70 -18.51 5.69
CA THR A 48 -7.71 -18.12 4.68
C THR A 48 -7.96 -16.64 4.34
N PRO A 49 -6.92 -15.83 4.02
CA PRO A 49 -7.13 -14.44 3.60
C PRO A 49 -7.84 -14.44 2.23
N GLU A 50 -9.14 -14.71 2.23
CA GLU A 50 -10.06 -14.58 1.12
C GLU A 50 -10.51 -13.11 1.11
N ASP A 51 -10.30 -12.43 0.00
CA ASP A 51 -10.69 -11.05 -0.28
C ASP A 51 -9.95 -9.94 0.48
N VAL A 52 -8.62 -9.93 0.36
CA VAL A 52 -7.88 -8.65 0.46
C VAL A 52 -7.43 -8.15 -0.90
N ASP A 53 -8.35 -8.13 -1.87
CA ASP A 53 -8.12 -7.36 -3.09
C ASP A 53 -8.27 -5.88 -2.75
N VAL A 54 -7.14 -5.19 -2.67
CA VAL A 54 -7.13 -3.74 -2.47
C VAL A 54 -7.57 -3.10 -3.77
N SER A 55 -8.87 -2.81 -3.86
CA SER A 55 -9.44 -2.06 -4.98
C SER A 55 -8.66 -0.76 -5.17
N ALA A 56 -8.31 -0.46 -6.42
CA ALA A 56 -7.58 0.76 -6.72
C ALA A 56 -8.27 2.01 -6.17
N GLY A 57 -7.48 2.88 -5.52
CA GLY A 57 -7.96 4.07 -4.82
C GLY A 57 -8.38 3.85 -3.36
N ALA A 58 -8.47 2.62 -2.87
CA ALA A 58 -8.55 2.36 -1.44
C ALA A 58 -7.19 2.60 -0.76
N THR A 59 -7.22 3.14 0.46
CA THR A 59 -6.00 3.22 1.27
C THR A 59 -5.82 1.90 2.02
N ALA A 60 -4.70 1.23 1.78
CA ALA A 60 -4.38 -0.03 2.45
C ALA A 60 -2.93 -0.06 2.91
N VAL A 61 -2.72 -0.64 4.08
CA VAL A 61 -1.38 -0.92 4.60
C VAL A 61 -1.17 -2.42 4.61
N VAL A 62 -0.17 -2.88 3.87
CA VAL A 62 0.30 -4.27 3.81
C VAL A 62 1.42 -4.41 4.84
N ALA A 63 1.07 -4.83 6.05
CA ALA A 63 2.02 -5.09 7.10
C ALA A 63 2.75 -6.41 6.86
N ILE A 64 4.07 -6.36 6.87
CA ILE A 64 4.94 -7.52 6.67
C ILE A 64 5.70 -7.73 7.97
N ILE A 65 5.26 -8.71 8.77
CA ILE A 65 5.78 -8.92 10.12
C ILE A 65 6.98 -9.87 10.10
N ASN A 66 8.04 -9.44 10.78
CA ASN A 66 9.31 -10.14 10.94
C ASN A 66 9.79 -10.77 9.62
N PRO A 67 9.94 -9.96 8.55
CA PRO A 67 10.45 -10.46 7.29
C PRO A 67 11.87 -11.01 7.48
N VAL A 68 12.19 -12.06 6.74
CA VAL A 68 13.56 -12.58 6.73
C VAL A 68 14.46 -11.57 6.03
N VAL A 69 15.56 -11.19 6.65
CA VAL A 69 16.55 -10.29 6.04
C VAL A 69 17.41 -11.10 5.07
N ASN A 70 17.37 -10.77 3.78
CA ASN A 70 18.15 -11.47 2.75
C ASN A 70 19.59 -10.97 2.67
N GLU A 71 20.51 -11.82 2.22
CA GLU A 71 21.89 -11.47 1.91
C GLU A 71 22.09 -11.19 0.40
N PRO A 72 22.92 -10.19 0.02
CA PRO A 72 23.57 -9.21 0.91
C PRO A 72 22.61 -8.08 1.30
N HIS A 73 22.35 -7.87 2.59
CA HIS A 73 21.58 -6.73 3.07
C HIS A 73 22.47 -5.51 3.32
N GLY A 74 22.01 -4.32 2.98
CA GLY A 74 22.82 -3.10 3.08
C GLY A 74 22.39 -2.06 4.12
N THR A 75 21.17 -2.15 4.70
CA THR A 75 20.59 -1.01 5.46
C THR A 75 19.77 -1.42 6.67
N GLY A 76 20.10 -0.91 7.86
CA GLY A 76 19.10 -0.67 8.92
C GLY A 76 18.16 -1.81 9.30
N VAL A 77 18.69 -2.82 9.99
CA VAL A 77 17.88 -3.86 10.65
C VAL A 77 17.57 -3.39 12.08
N PRO A 78 16.29 -3.39 12.52
CA PRO A 78 15.95 -3.10 13.91
C PRO A 78 16.73 -3.99 14.90
N ALA A 79 17.09 -3.42 16.05
CA ALA A 79 17.93 -4.10 17.05
C ALA A 79 17.27 -5.34 17.67
N GLU A 80 15.93 -5.37 17.69
CA GLU A 80 15.14 -6.51 18.14
C GLU A 80 14.26 -6.98 16.99
N LEU A 81 14.51 -8.20 16.51
CA LEU A 81 13.69 -8.88 15.51
C LEU A 81 13.05 -10.09 16.18
N GLY A 82 11.72 -10.18 16.15
CA GLY A 82 11.03 -11.40 16.59
C GLY A 82 11.09 -12.49 15.54
N ASP A 83 10.68 -13.69 15.93
CA ASP A 83 10.62 -14.89 15.08
C ASP A 83 9.19 -15.23 14.64
N ALA A 84 8.19 -14.87 15.45
CA ALA A 84 6.78 -15.07 15.14
C ALA A 84 6.37 -14.23 13.93
N ARG A 85 5.73 -14.86 12.95
CA ARG A 85 5.22 -14.19 11.74
C ARG A 85 3.71 -14.25 11.63
N ASP A 86 3.10 -15.31 12.15
CA ASP A 86 1.68 -15.62 11.98
C ASP A 86 0.89 -15.44 13.28
N GLY A 87 -0.42 -15.22 13.15
CA GLY A 87 -1.31 -15.06 14.30
C GLY A 87 -1.14 -13.73 15.04
N ILE A 88 -0.43 -12.77 14.44
CA ILE A 88 -0.16 -11.45 15.01
C ILE A 88 -1.25 -10.50 14.52
N VAL A 89 -1.95 -9.86 15.46
CA VAL A 89 -2.96 -8.85 15.13
C VAL A 89 -2.26 -7.58 14.69
N VAL A 90 -2.69 -7.03 13.54
CA VAL A 90 -2.31 -5.70 13.08
C VAL A 90 -3.58 -4.85 13.02
N ALA A 91 -3.56 -3.67 13.63
CA ALA A 91 -4.69 -2.73 13.61
C ALA A 91 -4.23 -1.36 13.14
N ALA A 92 -5.03 -0.73 12.28
CA ALA A 92 -4.86 0.64 11.84
C ALA A 92 -5.83 1.56 12.60
N THR A 93 -5.32 2.70 13.09
CA THR A 93 -6.13 3.75 13.72
C THR A 93 -5.93 5.08 13.00
N PRO A 94 -6.99 5.67 12.42
CA PRO A 94 -8.29 5.05 12.12
C PRO A 94 -8.14 3.91 11.08
N GLY A 95 -9.04 2.92 11.11
CA GLY A 95 -9.02 1.84 10.13
C GLY A 95 -9.57 0.52 10.66
N GLY A 96 -9.26 -0.53 9.90
CA GLY A 96 -9.57 -1.91 10.22
C GLY A 96 -8.46 -2.61 10.99
N ARG A 97 -8.64 -3.91 11.15
CA ARG A 97 -7.66 -4.83 11.73
C ARG A 97 -7.65 -6.12 10.95
N ASP A 98 -6.52 -6.79 10.95
CA ASP A 98 -6.31 -8.08 10.31
C ASP A 98 -5.33 -8.93 11.15
N ILE A 99 -5.21 -10.22 10.85
CA ILE A 99 -4.32 -11.15 11.53
C ILE A 99 -3.33 -11.71 10.52
N THR A 100 -2.05 -11.76 10.90
CA THR A 100 -1.03 -12.20 9.96
C THR A 100 -1.17 -13.66 9.57
N ALA A 101 -1.08 -13.91 8.26
CA ALA A 101 -0.91 -15.22 7.65
C ALA A 101 0.27 -15.19 6.66
N GLY A 102 1.23 -16.11 6.78
CA GLY A 102 2.49 -16.06 6.06
C GLY A 102 3.29 -14.78 6.32
N GLY A 103 3.15 -14.18 7.52
CA GLY A 103 3.76 -12.89 7.86
C GLY A 103 3.14 -11.67 7.18
N ILE A 104 1.96 -11.78 6.55
CA ILE A 104 1.23 -10.63 5.95
C ILE A 104 -0.06 -10.42 6.70
N ALA A 105 -0.35 -9.16 7.04
CA ALA A 105 -1.70 -8.68 7.33
C ALA A 105 -1.97 -7.46 6.45
N VAL A 106 -3.20 -7.30 5.95
CA VAL A 106 -3.57 -6.13 5.16
C VAL A 106 -4.72 -5.41 5.84
N VAL A 107 -4.47 -4.16 6.22
CA VAL A 107 -5.45 -3.33 6.92
C VAL A 107 -5.88 -2.18 6.04
N GLY A 108 -7.19 -2.06 5.83
CA GLY A 108 -7.79 -0.89 5.21
C GLY A 108 -7.84 0.28 6.19
N ALA A 109 -7.63 1.50 5.70
CA ALA A 109 -7.72 2.72 6.49
C ALA A 109 -8.39 3.83 5.66
N PRO A 110 -8.95 4.88 6.27
CA PRO A 110 -9.31 6.08 5.54
C PRO A 110 -8.04 6.87 5.18
N ALA A 111 -8.17 7.81 4.24
CA ALA A 111 -7.09 8.74 3.89
C ALA A 111 -6.71 9.62 5.10
N GLY A 112 -5.42 9.86 5.28
CA GLY A 112 -4.84 10.70 6.33
C GLY A 112 -3.70 10.04 7.08
N GLY A 113 -3.51 10.45 8.34
CA GLY A 113 -2.55 9.85 9.25
C GLY A 113 -3.07 8.54 9.85
N ILE A 114 -2.31 7.47 9.68
CA ILE A 114 -2.61 6.12 10.12
C ILE A 114 -1.57 5.68 11.15
N GLU A 115 -2.02 5.41 12.37
CA GLU A 115 -1.21 4.75 13.39
C GLU A 115 -1.39 3.24 13.27
N LEU A 116 -0.29 2.50 13.34
CA LEU A 116 -0.33 1.03 13.34
C LEU A 116 -0.03 0.50 14.74
N ASP A 117 -0.86 -0.44 15.18
CA ASP A 117 -0.66 -1.25 16.37
C ASP A 117 -0.43 -2.70 15.97
N VAL A 118 0.64 -3.31 16.48
CA VAL A 118 0.99 -4.70 16.24
C VAL A 118 0.86 -5.44 17.57
N SER A 119 -0.29 -6.09 17.77
CA SER A 119 -0.64 -6.85 18.98
C SER A 119 -0.37 -6.09 20.30
N GLY A 120 -0.75 -4.82 20.34
CA GLY A 120 -0.57 -3.92 21.49
C GLY A 120 0.74 -3.13 21.49
N ALA A 121 1.64 -3.37 20.53
CA ALA A 121 2.83 -2.56 20.31
C ALA A 121 2.55 -1.50 19.23
N THR A 122 2.33 -0.27 19.66
CA THR A 122 2.12 0.87 18.75
C THR A 122 3.44 1.30 18.11
N LEU A 123 3.45 1.45 16.79
CA LEU A 123 4.57 1.99 16.05
C LEU A 123 4.71 3.50 16.30
N SER A 124 5.95 3.96 16.46
CA SER A 124 6.26 5.37 16.80
C SER A 124 6.02 6.36 15.66
N HIS A 125 5.68 5.88 14.45
CA HIS A 125 5.52 6.70 13.26
C HIS A 125 4.13 6.54 12.67
N THR A 126 3.46 7.67 12.45
CA THR A 126 2.20 7.73 11.70
C THR A 126 2.48 7.67 10.20
N ILE A 127 1.82 6.75 9.50
CA ILE A 127 1.86 6.62 8.05
C ILE A 127 0.92 7.65 7.44
N GLN A 128 1.37 8.40 6.43
CA GLN A 128 0.49 9.28 5.66
C GLN A 128 0.10 8.58 4.35
N ALA A 129 -1.20 8.36 4.15
CA ALA A 129 -1.70 7.74 2.92
C ALA A 129 -3.02 8.36 2.47
N GLU A 130 -3.16 8.61 1.17
CA GLU A 130 -4.26 9.34 0.53
C GLU A 130 -4.81 8.55 -0.68
N GLY A 131 -5.41 7.39 -0.41
CA GLY A 131 -5.78 6.43 -1.45
C GLY A 131 -4.60 5.59 -1.95
N ASP A 132 -3.58 5.44 -1.10
CA ASP A 132 -2.34 4.76 -1.44
C ASP A 132 -2.30 3.34 -0.91
N VAL A 133 -1.51 2.51 -1.58
CA VAL A 133 -1.08 1.24 -1.02
C VAL A 133 0.26 1.45 -0.35
N VAL A 134 0.46 0.88 0.84
CA VAL A 134 1.68 1.05 1.61
C VAL A 134 2.21 -0.32 2.00
N ASP A 135 3.42 -0.67 1.55
CA ASP A 135 4.12 -1.87 2.02
C ASP A 135 4.92 -1.49 3.29
N ALA A 136 4.61 -2.14 4.41
CA ALA A 136 5.13 -1.80 5.73
C ALA A 136 5.85 -3.00 6.39
N PRO A 137 7.13 -3.24 6.07
CA PRO A 137 7.98 -4.16 6.81
C PRO A 137 8.18 -3.72 8.26
N ILE A 138 7.84 -4.61 9.19
CA ILE A 138 7.85 -4.33 10.63
C ILE A 138 8.58 -5.47 11.34
N ALA A 139 9.55 -5.11 12.19
CA ALA A 139 10.09 -5.99 13.20
C ALA A 139 9.20 -5.92 14.45
N PHE A 140 8.81 -7.06 14.99
CA PHE A 140 7.96 -7.18 16.17
C PHE A 140 8.48 -8.25 17.12
N SER A 141 8.85 -7.88 18.35
CA SER A 141 9.43 -8.78 19.35
C SER A 141 8.42 -9.40 20.33
N GLY A 142 7.12 -9.15 20.15
CA GLY A 142 6.08 -9.52 21.11
C GLY A 142 5.67 -8.37 22.04
N SER A 143 6.56 -7.41 22.27
CA SER A 143 6.31 -6.24 23.12
C SER A 143 6.69 -4.89 22.50
N ALA A 144 7.48 -4.91 21.43
CA ALA A 144 7.89 -3.72 20.70
C ALA A 144 7.74 -3.95 19.19
N ALA A 145 7.46 -2.87 18.45
CA ALA A 145 7.35 -2.88 17.00
C ALA A 145 8.15 -1.70 16.40
N ALA A 146 8.85 -1.94 15.30
CA ALA A 146 9.60 -0.92 14.58
C ALA A 146 9.57 -1.16 13.07
N PHE A 147 9.54 -0.09 12.27
CA PHE A 147 9.75 -0.19 10.83
C PHE A 147 11.22 -0.49 10.52
N PHE A 148 11.47 -1.15 9.39
CA PHE A 148 12.81 -1.22 8.81
C PHE A 148 13.18 0.14 8.21
N ASP A 149 14.47 0.44 8.12
CA ASP A 149 14.92 1.69 7.48
C ASP A 149 14.47 1.76 6.01
N ASN A 150 14.21 2.97 5.53
CA ASN A 150 13.65 3.25 4.19
C ASN A 150 12.26 2.65 3.94
N THR A 151 11.56 2.27 5.01
CA THR A 151 10.18 1.82 4.98
C THR A 151 9.33 2.64 5.96
N PRO A 152 7.99 2.68 5.81
CA PRO A 152 7.17 2.00 4.82
C PRO A 152 7.32 2.56 3.38
N ILE A 153 7.02 1.74 2.38
CA ILE A 153 7.07 2.10 0.95
C ILE A 153 5.65 2.45 0.47
N ARG A 154 5.48 3.66 -0.05
CA ARG A 154 4.18 4.19 -0.48
C ARG A 154 4.00 4.12 -2.00
N TYR A 155 2.82 3.70 -2.44
CA TYR A 155 2.41 3.60 -3.84
C TYR A 155 1.14 4.43 -4.08
N ALA A 156 1.29 5.57 -4.77
CA ALA A 156 0.18 6.48 -5.02
C ALA A 156 -0.69 6.04 -6.19
N VAL A 157 -1.50 5.00 -5.97
CA VAL A 157 -2.28 4.30 -7.02
C VAL A 157 -3.73 4.77 -7.13
N SER A 158 -4.10 5.89 -6.50
CA SER A 158 -5.45 6.45 -6.63
C SER A 158 -5.65 7.15 -7.98
N GLU A 159 -6.87 7.13 -8.52
CA GLU A 159 -7.20 7.97 -9.69
C GLU A 159 -6.99 9.47 -9.37
N ALA A 160 -7.20 9.85 -8.11
CA ALA A 160 -6.96 11.21 -7.63
C ALA A 160 -5.48 11.62 -7.69
N SER A 161 -4.53 10.68 -7.63
CA SER A 161 -3.10 10.94 -7.82
C SER A 161 -2.68 11.01 -9.29
N GLY A 162 -3.62 10.75 -10.23
CA GLY A 162 -3.35 10.72 -11.66
C GLY A 162 -2.86 9.37 -12.18
N ALA A 163 -3.10 8.28 -11.44
CA ALA A 163 -2.79 6.93 -11.89
C ALA A 163 -3.53 6.58 -13.21
N ILE A 164 -2.83 5.92 -14.13
CA ILE A 164 -3.34 5.50 -15.43
C ILE A 164 -3.63 4.01 -15.38
N PHE A 165 -4.89 3.63 -15.60
CA PHE A 165 -5.33 2.24 -15.61
C PHE A 165 -5.32 1.69 -17.03
N LEU A 166 -4.68 0.54 -17.23
CA LEU A 166 -4.57 -0.10 -18.55
C LEU A 166 -5.05 -1.55 -18.47
N ASP A 167 -5.88 -1.93 -19.44
CA ASP A 167 -6.33 -3.30 -19.64
C ASP A 167 -5.30 -4.12 -20.46
N PRO A 168 -5.31 -5.47 -20.35
CA PRO A 168 -4.44 -6.35 -21.15
C PRO A 168 -4.60 -6.21 -22.67
N SER A 169 -5.70 -5.60 -23.14
CA SER A 169 -5.95 -5.33 -24.56
C SER A 169 -5.16 -4.14 -25.10
N VAL A 170 -4.56 -3.33 -24.23
CA VAL A 170 -3.72 -2.18 -24.62
C VAL A 170 -2.45 -2.68 -25.31
N PRO A 171 -2.10 -2.14 -26.50
CA PRO A 171 -0.85 -2.48 -27.16
C PRO A 171 0.37 -2.21 -26.29
N MET A 172 1.38 -3.09 -26.34
CA MET A 172 2.58 -2.94 -25.53
C MET A 172 3.33 -1.63 -25.77
N ALA A 173 3.32 -1.14 -27.01
CA ALA A 173 3.91 0.15 -27.37
C ALA A 173 3.26 1.34 -26.62
N ASP A 174 1.96 1.27 -26.33
CA ASP A 174 1.27 2.32 -25.59
C ASP A 174 1.65 2.27 -24.10
N LEU A 175 1.79 1.07 -23.53
CA LEU A 175 2.31 0.89 -22.16
C LEU A 175 3.73 1.46 -22.05
N GLU A 176 4.63 1.08 -22.95
CA GLU A 176 6.01 1.59 -22.98
C GLU A 176 6.05 3.11 -23.14
N ALA A 177 5.18 3.69 -23.97
CA ALA A 177 5.10 5.14 -24.14
C ALA A 177 4.75 5.85 -22.82
N ARG A 178 3.86 5.29 -22.00
CA ARG A 178 3.56 5.84 -20.66
C ARG A 178 4.73 5.67 -19.70
N LEU A 179 5.40 4.52 -19.74
CA LEU A 179 6.54 4.21 -18.88
C LEU A 179 7.82 4.95 -19.28
N ALA A 180 7.84 5.59 -20.44
CA ALA A 180 8.91 6.48 -20.87
C ALA A 180 8.80 7.90 -20.29
N GLU A 181 7.66 8.26 -19.74
CA GLU A 181 7.44 9.57 -19.11
C GLU A 181 7.81 9.53 -17.62
N ASP A 182 8.43 10.60 -17.13
CA ASP A 182 8.82 10.74 -15.72
C ASP A 182 7.59 10.84 -14.79
N GLY A 183 7.70 10.24 -13.60
CA GLY A 183 6.73 10.36 -12.51
C GLY A 183 5.39 9.70 -12.80
N ARG A 184 5.31 8.84 -13.82
CA ARG A 184 4.05 8.18 -14.17
C ARG A 184 3.72 7.04 -13.22
N VAL A 185 2.46 6.96 -12.83
CA VAL A 185 1.88 5.81 -12.14
C VAL A 185 1.00 5.07 -13.13
N VAL A 186 1.39 3.85 -13.48
CA VAL A 186 0.65 2.97 -14.39
C VAL A 186 0.17 1.77 -13.59
N VAL A 187 -1.14 1.56 -13.58
CA VAL A 187 -1.82 0.44 -12.93
C VAL A 187 -2.34 -0.51 -14.01
N LEU A 188 -1.90 -1.76 -13.95
CA LEU A 188 -2.33 -2.82 -14.85
C LEU A 188 -3.49 -3.59 -14.22
N ARG A 189 -4.58 -3.72 -14.97
CA ARG A 189 -5.70 -4.59 -14.62
C ARG A 189 -5.30 -6.06 -14.76
N PRO A 190 -5.95 -6.99 -14.03
CA PRO A 190 -5.66 -8.43 -14.14
C PRO A 190 -5.66 -8.94 -15.58
N GLY A 191 -4.66 -9.76 -15.93
CA GLY A 191 -4.54 -10.42 -17.21
C GLY A 191 -3.11 -10.48 -17.74
N ARG A 192 -2.97 -10.90 -19.00
CA ARG A 192 -1.68 -11.18 -19.66
C ARG A 192 -1.34 -10.12 -20.70
N TYR A 193 -0.21 -9.46 -20.51
CA TYR A 193 0.36 -8.45 -21.41
C TYR A 193 1.53 -9.09 -22.16
N VAL A 194 1.41 -9.25 -23.48
CA VAL A 194 2.40 -9.98 -24.29
C VAL A 194 3.45 -9.05 -24.87
N GLY A 195 4.72 -9.37 -24.62
CA GLY A 195 5.87 -8.60 -25.08
C GLY A 195 6.78 -8.19 -23.94
N SER A 196 8.00 -7.76 -24.29
CA SER A 196 8.92 -7.18 -23.33
C SER A 196 8.72 -5.67 -23.24
N ILE A 197 9.04 -5.08 -22.09
CA ILE A 197 8.95 -3.63 -21.89
C ILE A 197 10.28 -3.01 -21.47
N THR A 198 10.51 -1.78 -21.91
CA THR A 198 11.59 -0.93 -21.44
C THR A 198 11.05 0.31 -20.73
N ILE A 199 11.41 0.48 -19.46
CA ILE A 199 11.05 1.63 -18.64
C ILE A 199 12.21 2.62 -18.65
N THR A 200 11.99 3.80 -19.24
CA THR A 200 13.01 4.86 -19.32
C THR A 200 12.69 6.08 -18.46
N GLY A 201 11.41 6.28 -18.08
CA GLY A 201 10.99 7.35 -17.19
C GLY A 201 11.54 7.17 -15.78
N ARG A 202 11.81 8.30 -15.10
CA ARG A 202 12.30 8.36 -13.72
C ARG A 202 11.14 8.51 -12.74
N GLY A 203 11.24 7.88 -11.57
CA GLY A 203 10.19 7.95 -10.55
C GLY A 203 8.88 7.28 -11.00
N THR A 204 8.96 6.37 -11.96
CA THR A 204 7.80 5.69 -12.55
C THR A 204 7.39 4.49 -11.70
N LEU A 205 6.09 4.30 -11.50
CA LEU A 205 5.50 3.14 -10.83
C LEU A 205 4.73 2.30 -11.86
N LEU A 206 5.06 1.02 -11.95
CA LEU A 206 4.25 0.00 -12.61
C LEU A 206 3.65 -0.93 -11.55
N TYR A 207 2.34 -0.88 -11.40
CA TYR A 207 1.60 -1.60 -10.35
C TYR A 207 0.64 -2.60 -10.98
N GLY A 208 0.67 -3.86 -10.54
CA GLY A 208 -0.33 -4.87 -10.90
C GLY A 208 -1.43 -4.97 -9.83
N GLU A 209 -2.69 -4.87 -10.26
CA GLU A 209 -3.85 -5.18 -9.41
C GLU A 209 -3.92 -6.69 -9.08
N GLY A 210 -4.54 -7.05 -7.95
CA GLY A 210 -4.62 -8.44 -7.49
C GLY A 210 -3.23 -9.04 -7.20
N PHE A 211 -2.41 -8.33 -6.41
CA PHE A 211 -1.01 -8.73 -6.17
C PHE A 211 -0.87 -10.02 -5.35
N LEU A 212 -1.85 -10.34 -4.51
CA LEU A 212 -1.86 -11.59 -3.73
C LEU A 212 -2.10 -12.79 -4.64
N GLU A 213 -3.03 -12.64 -5.59
CA GLU A 213 -3.38 -13.62 -6.61
C GLU A 213 -2.39 -13.62 -7.78
N ARG A 214 -1.53 -12.60 -7.86
CA ARG A 214 -0.56 -12.36 -8.93
C ARG A 214 -1.23 -12.31 -10.29
N ALA A 215 -2.36 -11.61 -10.34
CA ALA A 215 -3.29 -11.64 -11.45
C ALA A 215 -2.78 -10.93 -12.73
N VAL A 216 -1.72 -10.13 -12.62
CA VAL A 216 -1.07 -9.45 -13.74
C VAL A 216 0.18 -10.19 -14.19
N ILE A 217 0.20 -10.60 -15.47
CA ILE A 217 1.31 -11.33 -16.09
C ILE A 217 1.91 -10.49 -17.21
N ILE A 218 3.20 -10.20 -17.11
CA ILE A 218 4.03 -9.70 -18.22
C ILE A 218 4.67 -10.91 -18.90
N ASP A 219 4.15 -11.25 -20.08
CA ASP A 219 4.63 -12.34 -20.92
C ASP A 219 5.80 -11.87 -21.80
N GLY A 220 6.90 -11.55 -21.12
CA GLY A 220 8.15 -11.04 -21.66
C GLY A 220 9.09 -10.60 -20.54
N GLY A 221 10.21 -9.98 -20.91
CA GLY A 221 11.15 -9.39 -19.96
C GLY A 221 10.85 -7.94 -19.65
N ILE A 222 11.40 -7.43 -18.55
CA ILE A 222 11.36 -6.01 -18.19
C ILE A 222 12.79 -5.49 -18.10
N THR A 223 13.08 -4.41 -18.86
CA THR A 223 14.32 -3.66 -18.73
C THR A 223 14.04 -2.28 -18.13
N VAL A 224 14.69 -1.96 -17.02
CA VAL A 224 14.56 -0.67 -16.34
C VAL A 224 15.85 0.14 -16.50
N GLN A 225 15.72 1.29 -17.15
CA GLN A 225 16.80 2.24 -17.39
C GLN A 225 16.63 3.53 -16.58
N GLY A 226 15.39 3.90 -16.26
CA GLY A 226 15.07 5.04 -15.41
C GLY A 226 15.46 4.82 -13.94
N GLU A 227 15.72 5.92 -13.23
CA GLU A 227 15.99 5.94 -11.79
C GLU A 227 14.69 5.99 -10.97
N ALA A 228 14.72 5.55 -9.72
CA ALA A 228 13.60 5.57 -8.78
C ALA A 228 12.33 4.86 -9.30
N VAL A 229 12.49 3.88 -10.20
CA VAL A 229 11.39 3.08 -10.74
C VAL A 229 10.94 2.04 -9.72
N ARG A 230 9.63 1.87 -9.56
CA ARG A 230 9.02 0.88 -8.67
C ARG A 230 8.13 -0.08 -9.47
N LEU A 231 8.29 -1.37 -9.22
CA LEU A 231 7.42 -2.44 -9.71
C LEU A 231 6.68 -3.07 -8.52
N ARG A 232 5.41 -3.41 -8.67
CA ARG A 232 4.68 -4.13 -7.62
C ARG A 232 3.63 -5.07 -8.18
N GLY A 233 3.51 -6.27 -7.62
CA GLY A 233 2.41 -7.19 -7.91
C GLY A 233 2.43 -7.77 -9.33
N LEU A 234 3.61 -7.99 -9.91
CA LEU A 234 3.74 -8.49 -11.29
C LEU A 234 4.24 -9.93 -11.32
N THR A 235 3.73 -10.73 -12.25
CA THR A 235 4.38 -11.96 -12.70
C THR A 235 5.12 -11.69 -14.01
N ILE A 236 6.45 -11.71 -13.98
CA ILE A 236 7.32 -11.50 -15.13
C ILE A 236 7.83 -12.86 -15.60
N THR A 237 7.46 -13.26 -16.81
CA THR A 237 7.85 -14.58 -17.36
C THR A 237 9.26 -14.61 -17.92
N GLY A 238 9.78 -13.46 -18.38
CA GLY A 238 11.15 -13.31 -18.88
C GLY A 238 12.12 -12.74 -17.84
N ASP A 239 13.25 -12.24 -18.35
CA ASP A 239 14.29 -11.65 -17.52
C ASP A 239 13.89 -10.26 -16.97
N LEU A 240 14.35 -9.94 -15.77
CA LEU A 240 14.28 -8.60 -15.18
C LEU A 240 15.70 -8.01 -15.11
N ALA A 241 15.92 -6.91 -15.82
CA ALA A 241 17.17 -6.18 -15.76
C ALA A 241 16.95 -4.74 -15.31
N SER A 242 17.73 -4.24 -14.35
CA SER A 242 17.69 -2.84 -13.95
C SER A 242 19.10 -2.25 -13.78
N ARG A 243 19.29 -1.04 -14.29
CA ARG A 243 20.52 -0.23 -14.10
C ARG A 243 20.26 1.08 -13.36
N GLY A 244 19.00 1.43 -13.13
CA GLY A 244 18.63 2.65 -12.43
C GLY A 244 18.89 2.56 -10.93
N ASN A 245 19.36 3.65 -10.34
CA ASN A 245 19.42 3.78 -8.87
C ASN A 245 18.01 3.86 -8.28
N ASP A 246 17.87 3.53 -7.00
CA ASP A 246 16.61 3.55 -6.25
C ASP A 246 15.50 2.68 -6.87
N PHE A 247 15.87 1.65 -7.64
CA PHE A 247 14.93 0.70 -8.20
C PHE A 247 14.26 -0.13 -7.10
N GLY A 248 12.96 -0.35 -7.17
CA GLY A 248 12.26 -1.24 -6.24
C GLY A 248 11.35 -2.21 -6.92
N ILE A 249 11.19 -3.36 -6.29
CA ILE A 249 10.23 -4.38 -6.69
C ILE A 249 9.65 -5.02 -5.44
N SER A 250 8.33 -5.12 -5.36
CA SER A 250 7.66 -5.82 -4.28
C SER A 250 6.57 -6.76 -4.76
N PHE A 251 6.32 -7.81 -3.97
CA PHE A 251 5.22 -8.77 -4.20
C PHE A 251 5.16 -9.32 -5.63
N SER A 252 6.31 -9.49 -6.27
CA SER A 252 6.40 -9.87 -7.67
C SER A 252 7.08 -11.24 -7.83
N VAL A 253 6.80 -11.89 -8.96
CA VAL A 253 7.46 -13.13 -9.38
C VAL A 253 8.27 -12.84 -10.64
N VAL A 254 9.53 -13.25 -10.67
CA VAL A 254 10.35 -13.23 -11.88
C VAL A 254 10.76 -14.65 -12.20
N ARG A 255 10.30 -15.15 -13.34
CA ARG A 255 10.59 -16.52 -13.79
C ARG A 255 11.91 -16.62 -14.55
N GLY A 256 12.33 -15.55 -15.22
CA GLY A 256 13.66 -15.44 -15.82
C GLY A 256 14.74 -15.04 -14.84
N ASN A 257 15.89 -14.65 -15.38
CA ASN A 257 17.03 -14.18 -14.60
C ASN A 257 16.82 -12.73 -14.14
N VAL A 258 17.42 -12.38 -13.00
CA VAL A 258 17.35 -11.05 -12.40
C VAL A 258 18.76 -10.47 -12.33
N SER A 259 18.95 -9.32 -12.99
CA SER A 259 20.23 -8.58 -12.97
C SER A 259 19.98 -7.12 -12.63
N ILE A 260 20.30 -6.74 -11.40
CA ILE A 260 20.06 -5.39 -10.89
C ILE A 260 21.37 -4.78 -10.47
N THR A 261 21.80 -3.74 -11.16
CA THR A 261 23.14 -3.14 -11.00
C THR A 261 23.12 -1.71 -10.45
N GLY A 262 21.94 -1.11 -10.32
CA GLY A 262 21.77 0.17 -9.63
C GLY A 262 21.96 0.04 -8.12
N ASN A 263 22.10 1.18 -7.42
CA ASN A 263 22.25 1.22 -5.97
C ASN A 263 20.93 1.55 -5.24
N ALA A 264 20.92 1.36 -3.92
CA ALA A 264 19.84 1.78 -3.01
C ALA A 264 18.44 1.22 -3.36
N GLY A 265 18.39 -0.01 -3.87
CA GLY A 265 17.12 -0.63 -4.22
C GLY A 265 16.35 -1.20 -3.02
N ALA A 266 15.04 -1.38 -3.20
CA ALA A 266 14.16 -1.99 -2.19
C ALA A 266 13.42 -3.21 -2.76
N PHE A 267 13.63 -4.38 -2.15
CA PHE A 267 13.18 -5.69 -2.60
C PHE A 267 12.39 -6.33 -1.49
N VAL A 268 11.08 -6.44 -1.66
CA VAL A 268 10.19 -6.88 -0.59
C VAL A 268 9.27 -8.00 -1.08
N ARG A 269 9.40 -9.19 -0.49
CA ARG A 269 8.48 -10.32 -0.75
C ARG A 269 8.36 -10.76 -2.20
N ASN A 270 9.48 -10.78 -2.91
CA ASN A 270 9.52 -11.30 -4.28
C ASN A 270 9.82 -12.79 -4.32
N VAL A 271 9.52 -13.42 -5.45
CA VAL A 271 10.01 -14.77 -5.78
C VAL A 271 10.82 -14.68 -7.06
N PHE A 272 12.11 -14.98 -6.97
CA PHE A 272 13.02 -15.01 -8.11
C PHE A 272 13.35 -16.47 -8.45
N CYS A 273 12.82 -16.96 -9.55
CA CYS A 273 12.97 -18.36 -9.95
C CYS A 273 14.28 -18.63 -10.70
N GLY A 274 14.81 -17.62 -11.40
CA GLY A 274 16.08 -17.69 -12.12
C GLY A 274 17.26 -17.23 -11.27
N GLU A 275 18.44 -17.15 -11.90
CA GLU A 275 19.62 -16.62 -11.25
C GLU A 275 19.41 -15.14 -10.88
N THR A 276 19.72 -14.79 -9.62
CA THR A 276 19.51 -13.44 -9.10
C THR A 276 20.82 -12.80 -8.68
N VAL A 277 21.15 -11.69 -9.33
CA VAL A 277 22.33 -10.89 -9.04
C VAL A 277 21.90 -9.48 -8.65
N VAL A 278 22.12 -9.16 -7.37
CA VAL A 278 21.88 -7.82 -6.79
C VAL A 278 23.16 -7.39 -6.07
N PRO A 279 24.17 -6.83 -6.77
CA PRO A 279 25.39 -6.31 -6.16
C PRO A 279 25.20 -4.90 -5.56
N SER A 280 23.96 -4.42 -5.46
CA SER A 280 23.61 -3.08 -5.00
C SER A 280 24.17 -2.82 -3.60
N SER A 281 24.97 -1.77 -3.47
CA SER A 281 25.27 -1.21 -2.15
C SER A 281 24.00 -0.60 -1.54
N ASN A 282 23.80 -0.76 -0.23
CA ASN A 282 22.66 -0.20 0.52
C ASN A 282 21.28 -0.66 0.04
N ALA A 283 21.13 -1.90 -0.45
CA ALA A 283 19.82 -2.45 -0.76
C ALA A 283 19.08 -2.92 0.49
N THR A 284 17.78 -2.62 0.55
CA THR A 284 16.83 -3.24 1.49
C THR A 284 16.30 -4.51 0.82
N LEU A 285 16.76 -5.68 1.26
CA LEU A 285 16.22 -6.97 0.81
C LEU A 285 15.53 -7.70 1.95
N LEU A 286 14.21 -7.82 1.85
CA LEU A 286 13.34 -8.38 2.87
C LEU A 286 12.42 -9.45 2.26
N ASP A 287 12.55 -10.68 2.76
CA ASP A 287 11.65 -11.80 2.54
C ASP A 287 11.50 -12.23 1.07
N ASN A 288 12.59 -12.10 0.30
CA ASN A 288 12.66 -12.51 -1.10
C ASN A 288 13.11 -13.96 -1.21
N HIS A 289 12.34 -14.79 -1.91
CA HIS A 289 12.70 -16.15 -2.25
C HIS A 289 13.59 -16.21 -3.50
N GLY A 290 14.48 -17.20 -3.57
CA GLY A 290 15.52 -17.30 -4.60
C GLY A 290 16.76 -16.45 -4.31
N VAL A 291 16.81 -15.83 -3.13
CA VAL A 291 17.95 -15.06 -2.63
C VAL A 291 18.23 -15.51 -1.21
N ALA A 292 19.50 -15.72 -0.87
CA ALA A 292 19.89 -16.16 0.46
C ALA A 292 19.30 -15.26 1.56
N PRO A 293 18.93 -15.80 2.73
CA PRO A 293 18.96 -17.22 3.09
C PRO A 293 17.74 -18.01 2.57
N LEU A 294 16.73 -17.34 1.98
CA LEU A 294 15.53 -17.96 1.44
C LEU A 294 15.75 -18.51 0.01
N ASN A 295 16.62 -19.50 -0.11
CA ASN A 295 16.90 -20.12 -1.41
C ASN A 295 15.75 -21.00 -1.92
N ASP A 296 14.95 -21.54 -1.00
CA ASP A 296 13.82 -22.39 -1.36
C ASP A 296 12.69 -21.59 -1.98
N LEU A 297 12.21 -22.06 -3.13
CA LEU A 297 11.10 -21.44 -3.85
C LEU A 297 9.77 -21.96 -3.30
N PRO A 298 8.74 -21.11 -3.17
CA PRO A 298 7.40 -21.56 -2.82
C PRO A 298 6.88 -22.54 -3.92
N PRO A 299 6.16 -23.60 -3.55
CA PRO A 299 5.65 -24.58 -4.52
C PRO A 299 4.80 -23.94 -5.61
N VAL A 300 4.88 -24.45 -6.86
CA VAL A 300 3.98 -24.09 -7.98
C VAL A 300 4.13 -22.65 -8.52
N VAL A 301 5.07 -21.85 -7.98
CA VAL A 301 5.28 -20.46 -8.44
C VAL A 301 6.15 -20.40 -9.71
N CYS A 302 7.17 -21.25 -9.75
CA CYS A 302 8.25 -21.20 -10.73
C CYS A 302 8.13 -22.23 -11.86
N ASP A 303 7.03 -22.97 -11.89
CA ASP A 303 6.69 -23.94 -12.94
C ASP A 303 6.08 -23.26 -14.19
#